data_AF-A0A938MQ47-F1
#
_entry.id   AF-A0A938MQ47-F1
#
_cell.length_a   1.000
_cell.length_b   1.000
_cell.length_c   1.000
_cell.angle_alpha   90.00
_cell.angle_beta   90.00
_cell.angle_gamma   90.00
#
_symmetry.space_group_name_H-M   'P 1'
#
loop_
_entity.id
_entity.type
_entity.pdbx_description
1 polymer ?
#
loop_
_entity_poly.entity_id
_entity_poly.type
_entity_poly.pdbx_seq_one_letter_code
_entity_poly.pdbx_strand_id
1 'polypeptide(L)'
;MAPVAPASCAACVRDGRDRRQPFSIGGRSMRWHVHLCGCFVLSTAPGVLAQPPDANLPPPVPEGVTDDADLDVLTRGPVHEAFAEQINRDPSAGIVVPKAPPEPVAEIPPDAKPEGDDVAWISGYWFWDKDRNDFVWVSGVWRRIPPGRRWVPGYWQAESGGYQWVAGFWAAAERSELEYLDAPPASLEVGPASPAPSVDHFWIPGCWISTAGSYSWRPGYWSAYRVDWTWITARYAWTPRGCIYVSGYWDHPWSRRGCLFAPIYFRRPVYLQVGYNYRPAWCIEYNTLLLHLFVRPTYHHYYFGDYYGPEYHRDYYYACRAYGGSQSWYDPFCVYYQHL
;
A
#
# COMPACT_ATOMS: atom_id res chain seq x y z
N MET A 1 -37.31 -39.55 -27.21
CA MET A 1 -37.05 -40.98 -26.94
C MET A 1 -35.54 -41.18 -26.94
N ALA A 2 -35.05 -41.88 -25.93
CA ALA A 2 -33.68 -41.84 -25.37
C ALA A 2 -32.52 -42.24 -26.31
N PRO A 3 -31.28 -41.81 -26.01
CA PRO A 3 -30.07 -42.36 -26.60
C PRO A 3 -29.61 -43.62 -25.85
N VAL A 4 -29.03 -44.56 -26.61
CA VAL A 4 -28.54 -45.87 -26.17
C VAL A 4 -27.06 -45.75 -25.77
N ALA A 5 -26.74 -46.23 -24.57
CA ALA A 5 -25.39 -46.61 -24.15
C ALA A 5 -25.24 -48.14 -24.27
N PRO A 6 -24.02 -48.64 -24.49
CA PRO A 6 -23.40 -49.56 -23.52
C PRO A 6 -21.87 -49.31 -23.45
N ALA A 7 -21.04 -49.81 -22.52
CA ALA A 7 -21.17 -50.63 -21.33
C ALA A 7 -19.93 -50.40 -20.44
N SER A 8 -20.13 -50.70 -19.16
CA SER A 8 -19.17 -50.84 -18.06
C SER A 8 -18.02 -51.82 -18.34
N CYS A 9 -16.84 -51.55 -17.76
CA CYS A 9 -16.08 -52.62 -17.10
C CYS A 9 -15.32 -52.10 -15.88
N ALA A 10 -15.42 -52.86 -14.80
CA ALA A 10 -15.05 -52.51 -13.44
C ALA A 10 -13.65 -52.97 -13.02
N ALA A 11 -13.16 -52.31 -11.97
CA ALA A 11 -12.32 -52.78 -10.88
C ALA A 11 -10.86 -53.21 -11.15
N CYS A 12 -9.93 -52.51 -10.47
CA CYS A 12 -8.94 -53.20 -9.64
C CYS A 12 -8.49 -52.28 -8.49
N VAL A 13 -8.78 -52.72 -7.28
CA VAL A 13 -8.33 -52.19 -5.99
C VAL A 13 -6.86 -52.58 -5.77
N ARG A 14 -6.03 -51.68 -5.22
CA ARG A 14 -4.93 -52.06 -4.33
C ARG A 14 -4.56 -50.91 -3.38
N ASP A 15 -4.77 -51.20 -2.10
CA ASP A 15 -4.29 -50.51 -0.91
C ASP A 15 -2.78 -50.74 -0.71
N GLY A 16 -2.12 -49.83 -0.01
CA GLY A 16 -0.68 -49.90 0.27
C GLY A 16 -0.14 -48.69 1.01
N ARG A 17 -0.45 -48.57 2.31
CA ARG A 17 0.34 -47.78 3.26
C ARG A 17 1.68 -48.48 3.53
N ASP A 18 2.82 -47.78 3.48
CA ASP A 18 3.79 -47.84 4.59
C ASP A 18 4.92 -46.77 4.55
N ARG A 19 5.26 -46.33 5.76
CA ARG A 19 6.56 -45.87 6.31
C ARG A 19 7.39 -44.69 5.75
N ARG A 20 7.44 -43.67 6.62
CA ARG A 20 8.56 -42.80 7.07
C ARG A 20 10.00 -43.26 6.77
N GLN A 21 10.87 -42.32 6.36
CA GLN A 21 12.05 -41.78 7.10
C GLN A 21 12.93 -40.88 6.18
N PRO A 22 13.75 -39.97 6.74
CA PRO A 22 14.30 -38.79 6.06
C PRO A 22 15.69 -39.01 5.45
N PHE A 23 16.00 -38.23 4.42
CA PHE A 23 17.34 -38.17 3.82
C PHE A 23 18.27 -37.28 4.66
N SER A 24 19.38 -37.87 5.11
CA SER A 24 20.59 -37.22 5.61
C SER A 24 21.76 -37.68 4.77
N ILE A 25 22.46 -36.74 4.13
CA ILE A 25 23.83 -36.86 3.58
C ILE A 25 24.33 -35.40 3.62
N GLY A 26 25.38 -35.00 4.33
CA GLY A 26 26.67 -35.64 4.52
C GLY A 26 27.71 -34.61 4.06
N GLY A 27 28.29 -33.87 5.01
CA GLY A 27 29.18 -32.75 4.73
C GLY A 27 30.48 -33.18 4.02
N ARG A 28 30.97 -32.31 3.12
CA ARG A 28 32.37 -32.30 2.69
C ARG A 28 32.89 -30.87 2.66
N SER A 29 33.86 -30.64 3.55
CA SER A 29 34.75 -29.50 3.61
C SER A 29 35.56 -29.40 2.31
N MET A 30 35.60 -28.21 1.71
CA MET A 30 36.47 -27.90 0.58
C MET A 30 37.54 -26.92 1.04
N ARG A 31 38.78 -27.41 1.10
CA ARG A 31 40.00 -26.64 1.41
C ARG A 31 40.53 -26.00 0.13
N TRP A 32 40.67 -24.67 0.12
CA TRP A 32 41.33 -23.93 -0.95
C TRP A 32 42.85 -23.96 -0.74
N HIS A 33 43.61 -24.43 -1.74
CA HIS A 33 45.06 -24.26 -1.81
C HIS A 33 45.36 -23.01 -2.65
N VAL A 34 46.09 -22.06 -2.07
CA VAL A 34 46.61 -20.87 -2.76
C VAL A 34 47.97 -21.24 -3.36
N HIS A 35 48.09 -21.18 -4.69
CA HIS A 35 49.38 -21.19 -5.37
C HIS A 35 49.80 -19.76 -5.68
N LEU A 36 50.84 -19.28 -5.00
CA LEU A 36 51.57 -18.06 -5.35
C LEU A 36 52.44 -18.34 -6.57
N CYS A 37 52.16 -17.65 -7.68
CA CYS A 37 53.06 -17.58 -8.82
C CYS A 37 53.41 -16.10 -9.04
N GLY A 38 54.64 -15.75 -8.72
CA GLY A 38 55.18 -14.41 -8.93
C GLY A 38 55.65 -14.25 -10.38
N CYS A 39 55.19 -13.19 -11.04
CA CYS A 39 55.79 -12.68 -12.27
C CYS A 39 55.87 -11.16 -12.17
N PHE A 40 57.10 -10.66 -12.16
CA PHE A 40 57.47 -9.26 -12.38
C PHE A 40 57.27 -8.91 -13.86
N VAL A 41 56.45 -7.90 -14.17
CA VAL A 41 56.53 -7.20 -15.48
C VAL A 41 56.20 -5.71 -15.32
N LEU A 42 57.21 -4.92 -15.68
CA LEU A 42 57.28 -3.51 -16.13
C LEU A 42 56.08 -2.56 -15.96
N SER A 43 56.37 -1.45 -15.26
CA SER A 43 55.57 -0.24 -15.18
C SER A 43 55.45 0.46 -16.54
N THR A 44 54.22 0.55 -17.05
CA THR A 44 53.81 1.58 -18.01
C THR A 44 52.67 2.37 -17.38
N ALA A 45 52.88 3.66 -17.12
CA ALA A 45 51.84 4.56 -16.65
C ALA A 45 50.70 4.62 -17.69
N PRO A 46 49.44 4.34 -17.34
CA PRO A 46 48.33 4.67 -18.21
C PRO A 46 48.12 6.18 -18.17
N GLY A 47 48.18 6.82 -19.34
CA GLY A 47 47.68 8.17 -19.50
C GLY A 47 46.20 8.19 -19.12
N VAL A 48 45.85 9.05 -18.16
CA VAL A 48 44.47 9.31 -17.77
C VAL A 48 43.81 10.06 -18.93
N LEU A 49 43.12 9.33 -19.80
CA LEU A 49 42.07 9.92 -20.62
C LEU A 49 40.96 10.31 -19.66
N ALA A 50 40.70 11.60 -19.52
CA ALA A 50 39.53 12.10 -18.79
C ALA A 50 38.29 11.46 -19.40
N GLN A 51 37.60 10.61 -18.62
CA GLN A 51 36.29 10.10 -19.01
C GLN A 51 35.33 11.30 -19.15
N PRO A 52 34.55 11.40 -20.22
CA PRO A 52 33.43 12.34 -20.25
C PRO A 52 32.50 12.03 -19.07
N PRO A 53 31.88 13.05 -18.43
CA PRO A 53 31.00 12.82 -17.31
C PRO A 53 29.89 11.85 -17.72
N ASP A 54 29.75 10.79 -16.94
CA ASP A 54 28.74 9.76 -17.14
C ASP A 54 27.36 10.40 -16.93
N ALA A 55 26.61 10.57 -18.02
CA ALA A 55 25.31 11.23 -18.04
C ALA A 55 24.20 10.44 -17.30
N ASN A 56 24.55 9.28 -16.73
CA ASN A 56 23.68 8.42 -15.93
C ASN A 56 24.00 8.42 -14.43
N LEU A 57 24.89 9.27 -13.95
CA LEU A 57 24.99 9.51 -12.51
C LEU A 57 23.76 10.30 -12.05
N PRO A 58 23.01 9.82 -11.03
CA PRO A 58 22.00 10.65 -10.41
C PRO A 58 22.65 11.97 -9.98
N PRO A 59 21.94 13.11 -10.08
CA PRO A 59 22.49 14.39 -9.66
C PRO A 59 23.02 14.24 -8.23
N PRO A 60 24.18 14.84 -7.91
CA PRO A 60 24.68 14.83 -6.53
C PRO A 60 23.56 15.33 -5.64
N VAL A 61 23.22 14.51 -4.63
CA VAL A 61 22.25 14.88 -3.59
C VAL A 61 22.67 16.27 -3.09
N PRO A 62 21.78 17.28 -3.12
CA PRO A 62 22.12 18.59 -2.58
C PRO A 62 22.66 18.39 -1.17
N GLU A 63 23.89 18.83 -0.93
CA GLU A 63 24.48 18.91 0.40
C GLU A 63 23.62 19.91 1.20
N GLY A 64 22.63 19.37 1.90
CA GLY A 64 21.61 20.15 2.59
C GLY A 64 20.51 19.31 3.22
N VAL A 65 20.65 17.99 3.34
CA VAL A 65 19.75 17.19 4.17
C VAL A 65 20.40 17.07 5.53
N THR A 66 19.96 17.94 6.41
CA THR A 66 20.35 18.03 7.80
C THR A 66 20.37 16.64 8.43
N ASP A 67 21.50 16.27 9.02
CA ASP A 67 21.55 15.37 10.17
C ASP A 67 20.86 16.14 11.32
N ASP A 68 19.54 16.32 11.17
CA ASP A 68 18.75 17.17 12.03
C ASP A 68 18.52 16.38 13.31
N ALA A 69 19.29 16.72 14.34
CA ALA A 69 19.22 16.08 15.65
C ALA A 69 17.81 16.11 16.28
N ASP A 70 16.85 16.83 15.67
CA ASP A 70 15.50 17.02 16.17
C ASP A 70 14.43 16.13 15.48
N LEU A 71 14.74 15.44 14.38
CA LEU A 71 13.82 14.51 13.71
C LEU A 71 14.51 13.24 13.21
N ASP A 72 13.72 12.19 12.99
CA ASP A 72 14.13 10.93 12.39
C ASP A 72 13.31 10.68 11.12
N VAL A 73 13.99 10.42 10.00
CA VAL A 73 13.34 9.95 8.77
C VAL A 73 13.10 8.45 8.92
N LEU A 74 11.84 8.03 8.85
CA LEU A 74 11.48 6.65 9.11
C LEU A 74 11.59 5.79 7.84
N THR A 75 12.27 4.66 7.96
CA THR A 75 12.39 3.66 6.90
C THR A 75 11.23 2.66 6.88
N ARG A 76 10.24 2.86 7.75
CA ARG A 76 8.99 2.10 7.83
C ARG A 76 7.89 2.96 8.42
N GLY A 77 6.64 2.64 8.14
CA GLY A 77 5.50 3.33 8.73
C GLY A 77 4.28 3.35 7.82
N PRO A 78 3.24 4.11 8.20
CA PRO A 78 2.05 4.29 7.40
C PRO A 78 2.38 4.97 6.07
N VAL A 79 1.74 4.50 5.00
CA VAL A 79 1.71 5.15 3.69
C VAL A 79 0.58 6.18 3.69
N HIS A 80 0.85 7.37 3.15
CA HIS A 80 -0.15 8.43 3.04
C HIS A 80 -1.41 7.96 2.29
N GLU A 81 -2.60 8.04 2.91
CA GLU A 81 -3.85 7.49 2.38
C GLU A 81 -4.22 8.04 0.99
N ALA A 82 -3.93 9.32 0.72
CA ALA A 82 -4.13 9.91 -0.61
C ALA A 82 -3.32 9.22 -1.71
N PHE A 83 -2.14 8.69 -1.40
CA PHE A 83 -1.31 7.95 -2.36
C PHE A 83 -1.84 6.53 -2.57
N ALA A 84 -2.13 5.84 -1.47
CA ALA A 84 -2.67 4.48 -1.47
C ALA A 84 -3.68 4.32 -0.33
N GLU A 85 -4.97 4.20 -0.68
CA GLU A 85 -6.03 3.96 0.30
C GLU A 85 -6.22 2.47 0.53
N GLN A 86 -6.17 2.05 1.80
CA GLN A 86 -6.49 0.67 2.17
C GLN A 86 -7.99 0.45 2.10
N ILE A 87 -8.42 -0.64 1.47
CA ILE A 87 -9.84 -0.95 1.28
C ILE A 87 -10.27 -2.04 2.25
N ASN A 88 -11.11 -1.64 3.21
CA ASN A 88 -11.88 -2.58 4.02
C ASN A 88 -13.15 -2.99 3.29
N ARG A 89 -13.48 -4.29 3.37
CA ARG A 89 -14.70 -4.85 2.78
C ARG A 89 -15.95 -4.28 3.43
N ASP A 90 -15.94 -4.22 4.76
CA ASP A 90 -17.01 -3.70 5.59
C ASP A 90 -16.51 -2.39 6.25
N PRO A 91 -17.33 -1.32 6.29
CA PRO A 91 -16.93 -0.08 6.96
C PRO A 91 -16.71 -0.36 8.44
N SER A 92 -15.57 0.06 8.97
CA SER A 92 -15.20 -0.13 10.36
C SER A 92 -14.65 1.15 10.96
N ALA A 93 -14.87 1.31 12.26
CA ALA A 93 -14.30 2.40 13.03
C ALA A 93 -12.77 2.41 12.93
N GLY A 94 -12.18 3.61 12.88
CA GLY A 94 -10.74 3.77 13.02
C GLY A 94 -10.28 3.60 14.46
N ILE A 95 -8.96 3.51 14.64
CA ILE A 95 -8.33 3.39 15.96
C ILE A 95 -8.70 4.56 16.89
N VAL A 96 -8.80 4.26 18.18
CA VAL A 96 -8.91 5.25 19.24
C VAL A 96 -7.62 5.25 20.05
N VAL A 97 -7.04 6.43 20.26
CA VAL A 97 -5.76 6.60 20.96
C VAL A 97 -5.93 7.56 22.14
N PRO A 98 -5.20 7.38 23.25
CA PRO A 98 -5.41 8.17 24.46
C PRO A 98 -4.79 9.58 24.37
N LYS A 99 -3.85 9.80 23.45
CA LYS A 99 -3.09 11.05 23.31
C LYS A 99 -3.70 11.91 22.20
N ALA A 100 -3.84 13.21 22.45
CA ALA A 100 -4.23 14.16 21.43
C ALA A 100 -3.17 14.23 20.31
N PRO A 101 -3.55 14.33 19.03
CA PRO A 101 -2.59 14.65 17.99
C PRO A 101 -1.94 16.01 18.31
N PRO A 102 -0.64 16.19 18.03
CA PRO A 102 -0.01 17.49 18.15
C PRO A 102 -0.62 18.51 17.17
N GLU A 103 -0.27 19.79 17.36
CA GLU A 103 -0.57 20.83 16.36
C GLU A 103 -0.01 20.44 14.99
N PRO A 104 -0.74 20.70 13.88
CA PRO A 104 -0.28 20.36 12.54
C PRO A 104 1.08 20.97 12.23
N VAL A 105 1.94 20.20 11.55
CA VAL A 105 3.22 20.71 11.07
C VAL A 105 2.97 21.63 9.87
N ALA A 106 3.55 22.83 9.90
CA ALA A 106 3.60 23.69 8.72
C ALA A 106 4.49 23.03 7.66
N GLU A 107 3.87 22.30 6.74
CA GLU A 107 4.57 21.57 5.68
C GLU A 107 4.49 22.33 4.36
N ILE A 108 5.65 22.47 3.69
CA ILE A 108 5.76 23.08 2.37
C ILE A 108 6.11 22.02 1.32
N PRO A 109 5.49 22.08 0.12
CA PRO A 109 5.79 21.14 -0.94
C PRO A 109 7.28 21.19 -1.33
N PRO A 110 7.90 20.03 -1.64
CA PRO A 110 9.23 19.99 -2.23
C PRO A 110 9.24 20.67 -3.61
N ASP A 111 10.32 21.37 -3.98
CA ASP A 111 10.39 22.14 -5.23
C ASP A 111 10.24 21.27 -6.48
N ALA A 112 10.73 20.03 -6.40
CA ALA A 112 10.64 19.05 -7.48
C ALA A 112 9.19 18.50 -7.58
N LYS A 113 8.34 19.23 -8.32
CA LYS A 113 7.04 18.75 -8.74
C LYS A 113 7.18 17.74 -9.90
N PRO A 114 6.63 16.52 -9.80
CA PRO A 114 6.64 15.56 -10.90
C PRO A 114 5.94 16.09 -12.15
N GLU A 115 6.42 15.65 -13.31
CA GLU A 115 5.80 15.97 -14.59
C GLU A 115 4.40 15.35 -14.72
N GLY A 116 3.51 16.07 -15.39
CA GLY A 116 2.18 15.59 -15.74
C GLY A 116 1.06 16.57 -15.40
N ASP A 117 -0.04 16.39 -16.10
CA ASP A 117 -1.29 17.09 -15.84
C ASP A 117 -1.90 16.60 -14.50
N ASP A 118 -2.66 17.48 -13.85
CA ASP A 118 -3.41 17.20 -12.61
C ASP A 118 -2.58 16.69 -11.42
N VAL A 119 -1.28 17.06 -11.35
CA VAL A 119 -0.45 16.82 -10.16
C VAL A 119 -0.63 17.95 -9.15
N ALA A 120 -1.06 17.60 -7.94
CA ALA A 120 -1.27 18.52 -6.82
C ALA A 120 -0.48 18.07 -5.58
N TRP A 121 -0.14 19.03 -4.72
CA TRP A 121 0.40 18.74 -3.39
C TRP A 121 -0.74 18.43 -2.43
N ILE A 122 -0.61 17.33 -1.69
CA ILE A 122 -1.51 16.99 -0.59
C ILE A 122 -0.66 16.94 0.67
N SER A 123 -0.91 17.85 1.60
CA SER A 123 -0.16 17.93 2.86
C SER A 123 -0.37 16.70 3.74
N GLY A 124 0.63 16.41 4.54
CA GLY A 124 0.68 15.35 5.51
C GLY A 124 -0.19 15.59 6.74
N TYR A 125 -0.13 14.61 7.64
CA TYR A 125 -0.91 14.61 8.88
C TYR A 125 -0.23 13.78 9.96
N TRP A 126 -0.60 14.05 11.21
CA TRP A 126 -0.20 13.21 12.33
C TRP A 126 -0.95 11.88 12.30
N PHE A 127 -0.21 10.78 12.41
CA PHE A 127 -0.80 9.46 12.60
C PHE A 127 -0.14 8.71 13.76
N TRP A 128 -0.89 7.79 14.36
CA TRP A 128 -0.45 7.07 15.55
C TRP A 128 0.42 5.87 15.17
N ASP A 129 1.66 5.86 15.65
CA ASP A 129 2.55 4.71 15.56
C ASP A 129 2.46 3.90 16.86
N LYS A 130 1.92 2.68 16.74
CA LYS A 130 1.71 1.79 17.89
C LYS A 130 3.03 1.36 18.53
N ASP A 131 4.05 1.06 17.72
CA ASP A 131 5.33 0.51 18.19
C ASP A 131 6.08 1.58 19.03
N ARG A 132 5.98 2.85 18.62
CA ARG A 132 6.53 4.01 19.33
C ARG A 132 5.62 4.52 20.44
N ASN A 133 4.35 4.14 20.44
CA ASN A 133 3.31 4.67 21.32
C ASN A 133 3.27 6.22 21.27
N ASP A 134 3.42 6.77 20.07
CA ASP A 134 3.48 8.20 19.81
C ASP A 134 3.04 8.54 18.37
N PHE A 135 2.88 9.83 18.08
CA PHE A 135 2.57 10.31 16.75
C PHE A 135 3.80 10.41 15.85
N VAL A 136 3.62 10.02 14.60
CA VAL A 136 4.54 10.27 13.48
C VAL A 136 3.85 11.18 12.48
N TRP A 137 4.62 12.04 11.84
CA TRP A 137 4.14 12.85 10.72
C TRP A 137 4.17 12.01 9.46
N VAL A 138 3.00 11.69 8.91
CA VAL A 138 2.87 11.07 7.59
C VAL A 138 3.05 12.19 6.58
N SER A 139 4.27 12.30 6.03
CA SER A 139 4.65 13.37 5.11
C SER A 139 3.71 13.47 3.92
N GLY A 140 3.47 14.70 3.47
CA GLY A 140 2.63 14.98 2.31
C GLY A 140 3.14 14.33 1.03
N VAL A 141 2.33 14.35 -0.01
CA VAL A 141 2.60 13.70 -1.29
C VAL A 141 2.37 14.63 -2.48
N TRP A 142 3.23 14.51 -3.49
CA TRP A 142 2.84 14.93 -4.83
C TRP A 142 1.91 13.86 -5.38
N ARG A 143 0.71 14.24 -5.80
CA ARG A 143 -0.33 13.30 -6.23
C ARG A 143 -0.94 13.71 -7.56
N ARG A 144 -0.87 12.85 -8.56
CA ARG A 144 -1.69 12.93 -9.76
C ARG A 144 -3.13 12.57 -9.40
N ILE A 145 -4.03 13.55 -9.41
CA ILE A 145 -5.41 13.36 -8.95
C ILE A 145 -6.12 12.31 -9.83
N PRO A 146 -6.77 11.28 -9.23
CA PRO A 146 -7.53 10.32 -10.02
C PRO A 146 -8.66 11.03 -10.80
N PRO A 147 -8.97 10.62 -12.04
CA PRO A 147 -9.99 11.28 -12.85
C PRO A 147 -11.35 11.39 -12.16
N GLY A 148 -11.93 12.59 -12.16
CA GLY A 148 -13.24 12.86 -11.57
C GLY A 148 -13.27 12.74 -10.04
N ARG A 149 -12.12 12.80 -9.36
CA ARG A 149 -12.03 12.69 -7.90
C ARG A 149 -11.50 13.95 -7.24
N ARG A 150 -11.88 14.12 -5.97
CA ARG A 150 -11.31 15.11 -5.05
C ARG A 150 -10.92 14.43 -3.74
N TRP A 151 -9.82 14.87 -3.15
CA TRP A 151 -9.36 14.34 -1.88
C TRP A 151 -10.19 14.90 -0.72
N VAL A 152 -10.60 14.03 0.20
CA VAL A 152 -11.14 14.40 1.52
C VAL A 152 -10.13 13.92 2.55
N PRO A 153 -9.44 14.83 3.27
CA PRO A 153 -8.41 14.44 4.22
C PRO A 153 -9.01 13.74 5.43
N GLY A 154 -8.27 12.76 5.94
CA GLY A 154 -8.55 12.14 7.24
C GLY A 154 -8.30 13.12 8.38
N TYR A 155 -8.85 12.82 9.55
CA TYR A 155 -8.73 13.66 10.73
C TYR A 155 -8.90 12.88 12.03
N TRP A 156 -8.36 13.43 13.11
CA TRP A 156 -8.61 12.95 14.47
C TRP A 156 -9.82 13.65 15.06
N GLN A 157 -10.80 12.88 15.52
CA GLN A 157 -11.98 13.35 16.21
C GLN A 157 -11.83 13.11 17.71
N ALA A 158 -12.03 14.14 18.54
CA ALA A 158 -12.10 13.95 19.99
C ALA A 158 -13.40 13.22 20.36
N GLU A 159 -13.28 12.18 21.19
CA GLU A 159 -14.39 11.39 21.73
C GLU A 159 -14.17 11.09 23.23
N SER A 160 -15.17 10.52 23.91
CA SER A 160 -15.17 10.30 25.36
C SER A 160 -14.02 9.42 25.88
N GLY A 161 -13.45 8.58 25.01
CA GLY A 161 -12.36 7.64 25.33
C GLY A 161 -10.99 8.00 24.76
N GLY A 162 -10.84 9.17 24.11
CA GLY A 162 -9.59 9.60 23.48
C GLY A 162 -9.82 10.29 22.14
N TYR A 163 -8.96 9.99 21.18
CA TYR A 163 -8.98 10.58 19.84
C TYR A 163 -9.13 9.46 18.83
N GLN A 164 -10.16 9.54 18.00
CA GLN A 164 -10.46 8.54 17.00
C GLN A 164 -10.02 8.99 15.61
N TRP A 165 -9.31 8.11 14.89
CA TRP A 165 -8.96 8.37 13.49
C TRP A 165 -10.17 8.16 12.58
N VAL A 166 -10.43 9.15 11.73
CA VAL A 166 -11.35 9.06 10.60
C VAL A 166 -10.51 9.11 9.33
N ALA A 167 -10.49 8.01 8.57
CA ALA A 167 -9.65 7.85 7.39
C ALA A 167 -10.06 8.78 6.25
N GLY A 168 -9.07 9.27 5.49
CA GLY A 168 -9.29 10.02 4.26
C GLY A 168 -9.79 9.15 3.11
N PHE A 169 -10.37 9.77 2.10
CA PHE A 169 -10.87 9.06 0.91
C PHE A 169 -11.00 9.98 -0.31
N TRP A 170 -11.06 9.37 -1.49
CA TRP A 170 -11.32 10.05 -2.76
C TRP A 170 -12.83 10.13 -3.07
N ALA A 171 -13.43 11.31 -2.88
CA ALA A 171 -14.83 11.56 -3.21
C ALA A 171 -15.00 11.89 -4.70
N ALA A 172 -16.23 11.77 -5.23
CA ALA A 172 -16.55 12.26 -6.57
C ALA A 172 -16.40 13.79 -6.63
N ALA A 173 -15.72 14.31 -7.65
CA ALA A 173 -15.42 15.74 -7.78
C ALA A 173 -16.67 16.59 -8.04
N GLU A 174 -17.63 16.07 -8.79
CA GLU A 174 -18.90 16.72 -9.11
C GLU A 174 -19.84 16.89 -7.90
N ARG A 175 -19.60 16.16 -6.81
CA ARG A 175 -20.39 16.25 -5.58
C ARG A 175 -19.70 17.16 -4.58
N SER A 176 -20.26 18.34 -4.37
CA SER A 176 -19.80 19.28 -3.35
C SER A 176 -20.10 18.76 -1.94
N GLU A 177 -21.29 18.20 -1.72
CA GLU A 177 -21.73 17.70 -0.42
C GLU A 177 -21.54 16.19 -0.29
N LEU A 178 -21.14 15.76 0.92
CA LEU A 178 -21.00 14.36 1.28
C LEU A 178 -22.31 13.87 1.90
N GLU A 179 -22.86 12.80 1.33
CA GLU A 179 -24.05 12.14 1.85
C GLU A 179 -23.64 11.14 2.93
N TYR A 180 -24.16 11.32 4.14
CA TYR A 180 -24.00 10.38 5.24
C TYR A 180 -25.16 9.40 5.26
N LEU A 181 -24.82 8.11 5.18
CA LEU A 181 -25.74 6.99 5.17
C LEU A 181 -25.61 6.18 6.46
N ASP A 182 -26.63 5.41 6.82
CA ASP A 182 -26.49 4.38 7.85
C ASP A 182 -25.47 3.32 7.42
N ALA A 183 -24.88 2.59 8.36
CA ALA A 183 -23.97 1.51 8.01
C ALA A 183 -24.69 0.45 7.15
N PRO A 184 -24.12 0.03 6.00
CA PRO A 184 -24.69 -1.07 5.24
C PRO A 184 -24.64 -2.37 6.06
N PRO A 185 -25.46 -3.37 5.71
CA PRO A 185 -25.30 -4.72 6.26
C PRO A 185 -23.90 -5.28 5.97
N ALA A 186 -23.53 -6.35 6.67
CA ALA A 186 -22.31 -7.08 6.36
C ALA A 186 -22.28 -7.47 4.87
N SER A 187 -21.11 -7.33 4.25
CA SER A 187 -20.88 -7.63 2.85
C SER A 187 -21.25 -9.08 2.52
N LEU A 188 -21.93 -9.27 1.38
CA LEU A 188 -22.24 -10.59 0.83
C LEU A 188 -21.15 -11.05 -0.15
N GLU A 189 -20.02 -10.36 -0.21
CA GLU A 189 -18.94 -10.67 -1.13
C GLU A 189 -18.26 -11.99 -0.76
N VAL A 190 -18.26 -12.90 -1.73
CA VAL A 190 -17.64 -14.23 -1.64
C VAL A 190 -16.64 -14.49 -2.77
N GLY A 191 -16.33 -13.47 -3.58
CA GLY A 191 -15.49 -13.60 -4.76
C GLY A 191 -16.25 -14.08 -6.00
N PRO A 192 -15.52 -14.44 -7.07
CA PRO A 192 -16.10 -14.81 -8.35
C PRO A 192 -16.91 -16.11 -8.30
N ALA A 193 -18.16 -16.06 -8.76
CA ALA A 193 -19.03 -17.23 -8.90
C ALA A 193 -18.77 -18.05 -10.18
N SER A 194 -17.92 -17.56 -11.08
CA SER A 194 -17.54 -18.19 -12.35
C SER A 194 -16.04 -18.00 -12.60
N PRO A 195 -15.39 -18.87 -13.40
CA PRO A 195 -14.01 -18.65 -13.79
C PRO A 195 -13.84 -17.34 -14.58
N ALA A 196 -12.62 -16.79 -14.55
CA ALA A 196 -12.27 -15.61 -15.32
C ALA A 196 -12.48 -15.86 -16.82
N PRO A 197 -13.10 -14.92 -17.57
CA PRO A 197 -13.28 -15.07 -19.01
C PRO A 197 -11.98 -15.19 -19.81
N SER A 198 -10.91 -14.52 -19.36
CA SER A 198 -9.55 -14.64 -19.89
C SER A 198 -8.52 -14.24 -18.82
N VAL A 199 -7.23 -14.35 -19.14
CA VAL A 199 -6.12 -13.86 -18.30
C VAL A 199 -6.12 -12.34 -18.14
N ASP A 200 -6.79 -11.62 -19.03
CA ASP A 200 -6.92 -10.16 -19.03
C ASP A 200 -8.18 -9.70 -18.28
N HIS A 201 -8.75 -10.53 -17.41
CA HIS A 201 -9.89 -10.16 -16.58
C HIS A 201 -9.53 -10.25 -15.10
N PHE A 202 -10.00 -9.27 -14.35
CA PHE A 202 -9.94 -9.25 -12.90
C PHE A 202 -11.34 -9.17 -12.30
N TRP A 203 -11.47 -9.62 -11.07
CA TRP A 203 -12.74 -9.61 -10.36
C TRP A 203 -12.97 -8.25 -9.69
N ILE A 204 -14.12 -7.63 -9.96
CA ILE A 204 -14.60 -6.47 -9.22
C ILE A 204 -15.59 -6.97 -8.15
N PRO A 205 -15.30 -6.73 -6.86
CA PRO A 205 -16.20 -7.13 -5.77
C PRO A 205 -17.59 -6.51 -5.86
N GLY A 206 -18.58 -7.25 -5.38
CA GLY A 206 -19.91 -6.76 -5.11
C GLY A 206 -19.92 -5.69 -4.01
N CYS A 207 -20.98 -4.89 -4.02
CA CYS A 207 -21.13 -3.78 -3.08
C CYS A 207 -22.60 -3.49 -2.84
N TRP A 208 -22.94 -3.09 -1.61
CA TRP A 208 -24.25 -2.56 -1.30
C TRP A 208 -24.49 -1.23 -2.00
N ILE A 209 -25.66 -1.06 -2.61
CA ILE A 209 -26.12 0.20 -3.20
C ILE A 209 -27.30 0.71 -2.39
N SER A 210 -27.18 1.93 -1.86
CA SER A 210 -28.28 2.62 -1.18
C SER A 210 -29.22 3.24 -2.21
N THR A 211 -30.53 3.02 -2.06
CA THR A 211 -31.58 3.69 -2.82
C THR A 211 -32.69 4.07 -1.85
N ALA A 212 -32.91 5.37 -1.65
CA ALA A 212 -33.91 5.90 -0.71
C ALA A 212 -33.82 5.30 0.71
N GLY A 213 -32.59 5.12 1.21
CA GLY A 213 -32.32 4.57 2.54
C GLY A 213 -32.39 3.04 2.65
N SER A 214 -32.71 2.33 1.55
CA SER A 214 -32.70 0.86 1.52
C SER A 214 -31.47 0.34 0.77
N TYR A 215 -30.88 -0.75 1.28
CA TYR A 215 -29.70 -1.38 0.69
C TYR A 215 -30.05 -2.55 -0.23
N SER A 216 -29.56 -2.50 -1.47
CA SER A 216 -29.65 -3.58 -2.44
C SER A 216 -28.26 -4.08 -2.82
N TRP A 217 -28.04 -5.39 -2.80
CA TRP A 217 -26.75 -5.97 -3.14
C TRP A 217 -26.54 -5.95 -4.66
N ARG A 218 -25.45 -5.31 -5.11
CA ARG A 218 -24.97 -5.46 -6.48
C ARG A 218 -23.90 -6.54 -6.50
N PRO A 219 -24.12 -7.69 -7.18
CA PRO A 219 -23.11 -8.73 -7.31
C PRO A 219 -21.82 -8.22 -7.95
N GLY A 220 -20.70 -8.82 -7.57
CA GLY A 220 -19.43 -8.61 -8.26
C GLY A 220 -19.47 -9.15 -9.69
N TYR A 221 -18.51 -8.73 -10.49
CA TYR A 221 -18.43 -9.12 -11.90
C TYR A 221 -16.99 -9.08 -12.40
N TRP A 222 -16.73 -9.86 -13.46
CA TRP A 222 -15.46 -9.82 -14.18
C TRP A 222 -15.37 -8.57 -15.04
N SER A 223 -14.24 -7.88 -14.96
CA SER A 223 -13.95 -6.70 -15.78
C SER A 223 -12.64 -6.88 -16.51
N ALA A 224 -12.56 -6.31 -17.72
CA ALA A 224 -11.35 -6.31 -18.50
C ALA A 224 -10.27 -5.46 -17.81
N TYR A 225 -9.08 -6.02 -17.71
CA TYR A 225 -7.87 -5.33 -17.27
C TYR A 225 -7.60 -4.13 -18.17
N ARG A 226 -7.08 -3.05 -17.56
CA ARG A 226 -6.68 -1.84 -18.26
C ARG A 226 -5.22 -1.55 -17.93
N VAL A 227 -4.37 -1.66 -18.96
CA VAL A 227 -2.98 -1.22 -18.87
C VAL A 227 -2.93 0.20 -18.31
N ASP A 228 -2.02 0.42 -17.37
CA ASP A 228 -1.78 1.70 -16.70
C ASP A 228 -2.95 2.26 -15.87
N TRP A 229 -3.90 1.41 -15.50
CA TRP A 229 -5.01 1.80 -14.62
C TRP A 229 -5.28 0.75 -13.54
N THR A 230 -5.19 1.19 -12.29
CA THR A 230 -5.57 0.42 -11.10
C THR A 230 -7.04 0.68 -10.77
N TRP A 231 -7.85 -0.36 -10.66
CA TRP A 231 -9.24 -0.22 -10.21
C TRP A 231 -9.33 -0.15 -8.69
N ILE A 232 -9.84 0.98 -8.18
CA ILE A 232 -10.25 1.12 -6.79
C ILE A 232 -11.74 0.77 -6.71
N THR A 233 -12.08 -0.27 -5.94
CA THR A 233 -13.46 -0.75 -5.84
C THR A 233 -14.35 0.21 -5.05
N ALA A 234 -15.66 0.12 -5.31
CA ALA A 234 -16.65 0.85 -4.53
C ALA A 234 -16.69 0.33 -3.10
N ARG A 235 -16.80 1.23 -2.12
CA ARG A 235 -16.84 0.89 -0.69
C ARG A 235 -17.61 1.92 0.12
N TYR A 236 -17.83 1.62 1.38
CA TYR A 236 -18.31 2.59 2.37
C TYR A 236 -17.14 3.02 3.25
N ALA A 237 -16.86 4.32 3.29
CA ALA A 237 -15.92 4.91 4.24
C ALA A 237 -16.67 5.20 5.55
N TRP A 238 -16.14 4.72 6.67
CA TRP A 238 -16.76 4.94 7.98
C TRP A 238 -16.44 6.34 8.52
N THR A 239 -17.42 6.93 9.21
CA THR A 239 -17.23 8.14 10.03
C THR A 239 -18.10 8.04 11.31
N PRO A 240 -17.85 8.86 12.34
CA PRO A 240 -18.72 8.93 13.52
C PRO A 240 -20.18 9.33 13.22
N ARG A 241 -20.44 9.97 12.06
CA ARG A 241 -21.76 10.44 11.65
C ARG A 241 -22.53 9.46 10.75
N GLY A 242 -21.94 8.31 10.45
CA GLY A 242 -22.45 7.35 9.48
C GLY A 242 -21.39 6.98 8.44
N CYS A 243 -21.81 6.33 7.37
CA CYS A 243 -20.93 5.89 6.29
C CYS A 243 -21.10 6.77 5.04
N ILE A 244 -20.02 6.93 4.29
CA ILE A 244 -20.01 7.65 3.03
C ILE A 244 -19.79 6.64 1.91
N TYR A 245 -20.69 6.60 0.93
CA TYR A 245 -20.50 5.78 -0.25
C TYR A 245 -19.43 6.36 -1.16
N VAL A 246 -18.32 5.64 -1.32
CA VAL A 246 -17.27 5.93 -2.29
C VAL A 246 -17.47 5.03 -3.49
N SER A 247 -17.95 5.61 -4.59
CA SER A 247 -18.09 4.92 -5.87
C SER A 247 -16.72 4.46 -6.39
N GLY A 248 -16.64 3.28 -7.01
CA GLY A 248 -15.41 2.77 -7.60
C GLY A 248 -14.88 3.65 -8.74
N TYR A 249 -13.56 3.64 -8.94
CA TYR A 249 -12.87 4.47 -9.93
C TYR A 249 -11.57 3.88 -10.42
N TRP A 250 -11.15 4.35 -11.58
CA TRP A 250 -9.81 4.13 -12.10
C TRP A 250 -8.84 5.13 -11.52
N ASP A 251 -7.69 4.63 -11.11
CA ASP A 251 -6.59 5.40 -10.56
C ASP A 251 -5.27 4.94 -11.21
N HIS A 252 -4.21 5.71 -11.04
CA HIS A 252 -2.93 5.45 -11.66
C HIS A 252 -2.17 4.32 -10.96
N PRO A 253 -1.29 3.57 -11.64
CA PRO A 253 -0.32 2.70 -10.98
C PRO A 253 0.73 3.54 -10.23
N TRP A 254 1.42 2.96 -9.24
CA TRP A 254 2.35 3.71 -8.36
C TRP A 254 3.39 4.52 -9.12
N SER A 255 3.96 3.94 -10.20
CA SER A 255 4.92 4.60 -11.08
C SER A 255 4.41 5.91 -11.70
N ARG A 256 3.09 6.13 -11.70
CA ARG A 256 2.41 7.30 -12.28
C ARG A 256 1.54 8.06 -11.28
N ARG A 257 1.58 7.70 -9.98
CA ARG A 257 0.73 8.34 -8.95
C ARG A 257 1.27 9.67 -8.43
N GLY A 258 2.56 9.95 -8.60
CA GLY A 258 3.22 11.16 -8.11
C GLY A 258 4.47 10.82 -7.30
N CYS A 259 4.70 11.47 -6.15
CA CYS A 259 5.80 11.19 -5.21
C CYS A 259 5.26 10.89 -3.80
N LEU A 260 5.60 9.71 -3.29
CA LEU A 260 5.36 9.31 -1.90
C LEU A 260 6.62 9.60 -1.07
N PHE A 261 6.47 10.27 0.08
CA PHE A 261 7.58 10.61 0.96
C PHE A 261 7.55 9.79 2.26
N ALA A 262 8.74 9.55 2.82
CA ALA A 262 8.89 8.86 4.09
C ALA A 262 8.26 9.64 5.26
N PRO A 263 7.59 8.96 6.21
CA PRO A 263 7.08 9.59 7.42
C PRO A 263 8.24 9.99 8.35
N ILE A 264 7.98 10.98 9.19
CA ILE A 264 8.96 11.57 10.11
C ILE A 264 8.53 11.35 11.55
N TYR A 265 9.49 11.01 12.41
CA TYR A 265 9.32 11.13 13.84
C TYR A 265 10.04 12.38 14.34
N PHE A 266 9.30 13.33 14.92
CA PHE A 266 9.89 14.51 15.53
C PHE A 266 10.29 14.19 16.97
N ARG A 267 11.60 14.14 17.25
CA ARG A 267 12.15 13.87 18.60
C ARG A 267 11.92 15.04 19.55
N ARG A 268 11.76 16.25 19.00
CA ARG A 268 11.42 17.49 19.71
C ARG A 268 10.34 18.24 18.97
N PRO A 269 9.53 19.08 19.66
CA PRO A 269 8.45 19.83 19.02
C PRO A 269 8.96 21.08 18.27
N VAL A 270 9.98 20.91 17.41
CA VAL A 270 10.54 21.99 16.58
C VAL A 270 9.52 22.58 15.62
N TYR A 271 8.52 21.78 15.23
CA TYR A 271 7.37 22.21 14.43
C TYR A 271 6.47 23.26 15.11
N LEU A 272 6.63 23.51 16.41
CA LEU A 272 5.93 24.59 17.11
C LEU A 272 6.70 25.93 17.10
N GLN A 273 7.94 25.94 16.61
CA GLN A 273 8.75 27.15 16.57
C GLN A 273 8.20 28.12 15.52
N VAL A 274 8.19 29.41 15.85
CA VAL A 274 7.72 30.45 14.93
C VAL A 274 8.55 30.45 13.66
N GLY A 275 7.90 30.34 12.51
CA GLY A 275 8.55 30.34 11.20
C GLY A 275 9.15 28.99 10.78
N TYR A 276 9.02 27.95 11.60
CA TYR A 276 9.43 26.60 11.20
C TYR A 276 8.54 26.10 10.05
N ASN A 277 9.18 25.54 9.02
CA ASN A 277 8.50 24.84 7.95
C ASN A 277 9.22 23.52 7.68
N TYR A 278 8.48 22.42 7.70
CA TYR A 278 8.99 21.12 7.29
C TYR A 278 8.87 20.96 5.78
N ARG A 279 9.92 20.42 5.14
CA ARG A 279 9.91 20.08 3.72
C ARG A 279 10.34 18.62 3.55
N PRO A 280 9.48 17.75 3.00
CA PRO A 280 9.86 16.37 2.71
C PRO A 280 11.00 16.28 1.69
N ALA A 281 11.97 15.40 1.96
CA ALA A 281 13.14 15.24 1.09
C ALA A 281 13.36 13.79 0.62
N TRP A 282 12.75 12.81 1.29
CA TRP A 282 13.04 11.39 1.08
C TRP A 282 11.86 10.70 0.43
N CYS A 283 11.94 10.49 -0.88
CA CYS A 283 10.94 9.72 -1.63
C CYS A 283 11.09 8.22 -1.38
N ILE A 284 9.97 7.52 -1.24
CA ILE A 284 9.92 6.06 -1.20
C ILE A 284 9.90 5.53 -2.64
N GLU A 285 10.79 4.60 -2.93
CA GLU A 285 10.96 4.01 -4.26
C GLU A 285 9.86 2.97 -4.57
N TYR A 286 9.24 3.05 -5.75
CA TYR A 286 8.05 2.25 -6.06
C TYR A 286 8.34 0.78 -6.38
N ASN A 287 9.50 0.48 -6.98
CA ASN A 287 9.77 -0.87 -7.49
C ASN A 287 9.89 -1.88 -6.35
N THR A 288 10.45 -1.44 -5.21
CA THR A 288 10.56 -2.27 -4.00
C THR A 288 9.34 -2.18 -3.09
N LEU A 289 8.49 -1.15 -3.25
CA LEU A 289 7.34 -0.92 -2.37
C LEU A 289 6.42 -2.14 -2.26
N LEU A 290 6.12 -2.86 -3.36
CA LEU A 290 5.20 -4.02 -3.32
C LEU A 290 5.69 -5.13 -2.38
N LEU A 291 7.00 -5.36 -2.36
CA LEU A 291 7.62 -6.40 -1.53
C LEU A 291 7.56 -6.05 -0.05
N HIS A 292 7.61 -4.76 0.26
CA HIS A 292 7.64 -4.19 1.59
C HIS A 292 6.28 -3.59 2.02
N LEU A 293 5.19 -3.90 1.31
CA LEU A 293 3.86 -3.36 1.59
C LEU A 293 3.01 -4.31 2.43
N PHE A 294 2.46 -3.77 3.51
CA PHE A 294 1.60 -4.44 4.46
C PHE A 294 0.28 -3.69 4.58
N VAL A 295 -0.78 -4.42 4.83
CA VAL A 295 -2.14 -3.90 5.07
C VAL A 295 -2.44 -4.03 6.55
N ARG A 296 -2.96 -2.96 7.15
CA ARG A 296 -3.41 -2.97 8.55
C ARG A 296 -4.86 -2.49 8.67
N PRO A 297 -5.86 -3.39 8.50
CA PRO A 297 -7.27 -3.03 8.34
C PRO A 297 -7.84 -2.13 9.43
N THR A 298 -7.53 -2.40 10.70
CA THR A 298 -8.02 -1.61 11.84
C THR A 298 -7.47 -0.18 11.86
N TYR A 299 -6.31 0.04 11.24
CA TYR A 299 -5.66 1.34 11.13
C TYR A 299 -6.02 2.05 9.83
N HIS A 300 -6.73 1.40 8.90
CA HIS A 300 -7.12 1.93 7.59
C HIS A 300 -5.97 2.42 6.71
N HIS A 301 -4.76 1.90 6.96
CA HIS A 301 -3.54 2.31 6.26
C HIS A 301 -2.83 1.10 5.62
N TYR A 302 -2.18 1.38 4.50
CA TYR A 302 -1.02 0.59 4.10
C TYR A 302 0.19 1.00 4.94
N TYR A 303 1.11 0.07 5.15
CA TYR A 303 2.38 0.29 5.80
C TYR A 303 3.50 -0.20 4.89
N PHE A 304 4.59 0.56 4.79
CA PHE A 304 5.80 0.13 4.10
C PHE A 304 6.89 -0.20 5.13
N GLY A 305 7.77 -1.15 4.83
CA GLY A 305 8.97 -1.43 5.63
C GLY A 305 9.20 -2.92 5.89
N ASP A 306 9.56 -3.26 7.12
CA ASP A 306 10.10 -4.57 7.53
C ASP A 306 9.20 -5.33 8.52
N TYR A 307 7.88 -5.30 8.32
CA TYR A 307 6.89 -5.96 9.20
C TYR A 307 6.77 -7.48 9.00
N TYR A 308 7.88 -8.18 8.78
CA TYR A 308 7.91 -9.63 8.51
C TYR A 308 7.90 -10.50 9.77
N GLY A 309 8.14 -9.91 10.94
CA GLY A 309 8.22 -10.62 12.21
C GLY A 309 6.89 -11.28 12.65
N PRO A 310 6.93 -12.42 13.36
CA PRO A 310 5.73 -13.14 13.83
C PRO A 310 4.82 -12.31 14.75
N GLU A 311 5.37 -11.33 15.45
CA GLU A 311 4.65 -10.36 16.26
C GLU A 311 3.67 -9.51 15.43
N TYR A 312 4.04 -9.16 14.20
CA TYR A 312 3.23 -8.31 13.32
C TYR A 312 2.03 -9.05 12.70
N HIS A 313 2.13 -10.36 12.52
CA HIS A 313 0.98 -11.18 12.13
C HIS A 313 -0.14 -11.13 13.17
N ARG A 314 0.19 -11.04 14.47
CA ARG A 314 -0.80 -10.92 15.55
C ARG A 314 -1.43 -9.52 15.61
N ASP A 315 -0.73 -8.53 15.07
CA ASP A 315 -1.17 -7.13 14.98
C ASP A 315 -1.86 -6.79 13.63
N TYR A 316 -2.25 -7.83 12.90
CA TYR A 316 -3.01 -7.75 11.65
C TYR A 316 -2.27 -7.01 10.53
N TYR A 317 -0.93 -7.10 10.49
CA TYR A 317 -0.16 -6.76 9.31
C TYR A 317 -0.20 -7.93 8.33
N TYR A 318 -0.86 -7.72 7.20
CA TYR A 318 -0.92 -8.68 6.11
C TYR A 318 -0.04 -8.21 4.97
N ALA A 319 0.94 -9.01 4.55
CA ALA A 319 1.62 -8.75 3.28
C ALA A 319 0.55 -8.60 2.18
N CYS A 320 0.58 -7.50 1.42
CA CYS A 320 -0.47 -7.20 0.43
C CYS A 320 -0.78 -8.43 -0.44
N ARG A 321 0.27 -9.14 -0.87
CA ARG A 321 0.15 -10.31 -1.76
C ARG A 321 -0.60 -11.49 -1.12
N ALA A 322 -0.47 -11.67 0.19
CA ALA A 322 -1.22 -12.67 0.95
C ALA A 322 -2.65 -12.20 1.25
N TYR A 323 -2.85 -10.89 1.44
CA TYR A 323 -4.16 -10.28 1.65
C TYR A 323 -5.06 -10.41 0.41
N GLY A 324 -4.61 -9.90 -0.75
CA GLY A 324 -5.36 -9.95 -2.00
C GLY A 324 -5.44 -11.33 -2.68
N GLY A 325 -4.69 -12.32 -2.19
CA GLY A 325 -4.70 -13.69 -2.73
C GLY A 325 -5.84 -14.57 -2.19
N SER A 326 -6.51 -14.15 -1.12
CA SER A 326 -7.70 -14.85 -0.61
C SER A 326 -8.95 -14.30 -1.31
N GLN A 327 -9.87 -15.18 -1.69
CA GLN A 327 -11.16 -14.80 -2.31
C GLN A 327 -12.00 -13.83 -1.46
N SER A 328 -11.63 -13.67 -0.17
CA SER A 328 -12.33 -12.86 0.81
C SER A 328 -11.90 -11.39 0.87
N TRP A 329 -10.76 -11.01 0.28
CA TRP A 329 -10.21 -9.66 0.41
C TRP A 329 -9.74 -9.10 -0.94
N TYR A 330 -10.24 -7.92 -1.31
CA TYR A 330 -9.83 -7.21 -2.51
C TYR A 330 -8.77 -6.18 -2.16
N ASP A 331 -7.63 -6.23 -2.87
CA ASP A 331 -6.59 -5.23 -2.78
C ASP A 331 -6.29 -4.67 -4.19
N PRO A 332 -6.49 -3.36 -4.44
CA PRO A 332 -6.31 -2.78 -5.77
C PRO A 332 -4.92 -3.03 -6.37
N PHE A 333 -3.88 -2.94 -5.55
CA PHE A 333 -2.50 -3.02 -6.02
C PHE A 333 -2.13 -4.47 -6.27
N CYS A 334 -2.48 -5.36 -5.36
CA CYS A 334 -2.22 -6.76 -5.56
C CYS A 334 -3.02 -7.35 -6.73
N VAL A 335 -4.24 -6.88 -7.00
CA VAL A 335 -4.96 -7.21 -8.24
C VAL A 335 -4.25 -6.65 -9.46
N TYR A 336 -3.87 -5.36 -9.47
CA TYR A 336 -3.24 -4.74 -10.63
C TYR A 336 -1.87 -5.35 -10.99
N TYR A 337 -0.99 -5.53 -10.00
CA TYR A 337 0.39 -6.02 -10.20
C TYR A 337 0.48 -7.55 -10.38
N GLN A 338 -0.62 -8.29 -10.31
CA GLN A 338 -0.66 -9.70 -10.70
C GLN A 338 -0.76 -9.91 -12.21
N HIS A 339 -1.15 -8.87 -12.96
CA HIS A 339 -1.31 -8.91 -14.43
C HIS A 339 -0.11 -8.30 -15.19
N LEU A 340 0.94 -7.90 -14.47
CA LEU A 340 2.24 -7.48 -15.01
C LEU A 340 3.22 -8.64 -14.88
#